data_AF-A0A0M9BR96-F1
#
_entry.id   AF-A0A0M9BR96-F1
#
_cell.length_a   1.000
_cell.length_b   1.000
_cell.length_c   1.000
_cell.angle_alpha   90.00
_cell.angle_beta   90.00
_cell.angle_gamma   90.00
#
_symmetry.space_group_name_H-M   'P 1'
#
loop_
_entity.id
_entity.type
_entity.pdbx_description
1 polymer ?
#
loop_
_entity_poly.entity_id
_entity_poly.type
_entity_poly.pdbx_seq_one_letter_code
_entity_poly.pdbx_strand_id
1 'polypeptide(L)'
;MLQIVIDGIPHPFVPNSAHFVLPGQRVETVYLTDGEQIVYRIHIGIIPYDGQKESSVRLLTELGGSITFPDAQVQQLCEKIVDYWHTGDSTDRFASQAGFQDLLHLLFKKQNQHEIALERAREYMLHHLLGYNHGREPGR
;
A
#
# COMPACT_ATOMS: atom_id res chain seq x y z
N MET A 1 15.48 -10.55 18.55
CA MET A 1 14.68 -10.76 17.32
C MET A 1 13.76 -9.57 17.12
N LEU A 2 13.85 -8.86 15.98
CA LEU A 2 12.96 -7.74 15.68
C LEU A 2 11.52 -8.26 15.52
N GLN A 3 10.56 -7.63 16.19
CA GLN A 3 9.14 -7.98 16.08
C GLN A 3 8.24 -6.74 16.02
N ILE A 4 7.14 -6.85 15.29
CA ILE A 4 6.02 -5.90 15.32
C ILE A 4 4.91 -6.51 16.16
N VAL A 5 4.35 -5.75 17.08
CA VAL A 5 3.19 -6.16 17.87
C VAL A 5 2.00 -5.36 17.38
N ILE A 6 0.97 -6.04 16.86
CA ILE A 6 -0.26 -5.43 16.35
C ILE A 6 -1.40 -5.89 17.26
N ASP A 7 -2.05 -4.96 17.94
CA ASP A 7 -3.10 -5.23 18.94
C ASP A 7 -2.72 -6.28 20.00
N GLY A 8 -1.45 -6.25 20.42
CA GLY A 8 -0.91 -7.20 21.41
C GLY A 8 -0.45 -8.54 20.83
N ILE A 9 -0.64 -8.78 19.53
CA ILE A 9 -0.19 -10.00 18.86
C ILE A 9 1.21 -9.79 18.29
N PRO A 10 2.24 -10.55 18.73
CA PRO A 10 3.58 -10.43 18.19
C PRO A 10 3.71 -11.11 16.83
N HIS A 11 4.31 -10.41 15.88
CA HIS A 11 4.66 -10.91 14.55
C HIS A 11 6.16 -10.72 14.31
N PRO A 12 6.85 -11.75 13.80
CA PRO A 12 8.27 -11.65 13.51
C PRO A 12 8.51 -10.71 12.32
N PHE A 13 9.54 -9.85 12.42
CA PHE A 13 10.07 -9.19 11.23
C PHE A 13 10.98 -10.17 10.50
N VAL A 14 10.46 -10.73 9.42
CA VAL A 14 11.23 -11.55 8.48
C VAL A 14 11.66 -10.66 7.31
N PRO A 15 12.88 -10.81 6.77
CA PRO A 15 13.26 -10.12 5.53
C PRO A 15 12.24 -10.36 4.43
N ASN A 16 12.00 -9.34 3.60
CA ASN A 16 11.02 -9.38 2.52
C ASN A 16 9.61 -9.77 3.00
N SER A 17 9.22 -9.34 4.21
CA SER A 17 7.84 -9.46 4.69
C SER A 17 7.16 -8.11 4.85
N ALA A 18 5.86 -8.09 4.62
CA ALA A 18 5.01 -6.94 4.85
C ALA A 18 3.90 -7.30 5.83
N HIS A 19 3.57 -6.36 6.71
CA HIS A 19 2.46 -6.46 7.66
C HIS A 19 1.47 -5.34 7.38
N PHE A 20 0.19 -5.69 7.24
CA PHE A 20 -0.88 -4.72 7.07
C PHE A 20 -1.40 -4.27 8.43
N VAL A 21 -1.50 -2.95 8.60
CA VAL A 21 -2.04 -2.32 9.80
C VAL A 21 -3.25 -1.50 9.39
N LEU A 22 -4.40 -1.84 9.96
CA LEU A 22 -5.64 -1.12 9.75
C LEU A 22 -5.74 0.11 10.65
N PRO A 23 -6.50 1.14 10.23
CA PRO A 23 -6.81 2.27 11.09
C PRO A 23 -7.41 1.83 12.43
N GLY A 24 -6.88 2.35 13.54
CA GLY A 24 -7.33 2.04 14.90
C GLY A 24 -6.56 0.92 15.58
N GLN A 25 -5.76 0.13 14.86
CA GLN A 25 -4.89 -0.88 15.46
C GLN A 25 -3.70 -0.24 16.18
N ARG A 26 -3.37 -0.76 17.36
CA ARG A 26 -2.19 -0.37 18.11
C ARG A 26 -0.97 -1.11 17.57
N VAL A 27 0.06 -0.36 17.17
CA VAL A 27 1.30 -0.91 16.64
C VAL A 27 2.47 -0.56 17.55
N GLU A 28 3.23 -1.57 17.95
CA GLU A 28 4.48 -1.42 18.68
C GLU A 28 5.61 -2.09 17.91
N THR A 29 6.79 -1.47 17.91
CA THR A 29 7.99 -2.03 17.28
C THR A 29 9.00 -2.32 18.37
N VAL A 30 9.42 -3.59 18.47
CA VAL A 30 10.34 -4.04 19.51
C VAL A 30 11.67 -4.41 18.84
N TYR A 31 12.68 -3.59 19.10
CA TYR A 31 14.04 -3.73 18.58
C TYR A 31 14.89 -4.51 19.60
N LEU A 32 15.32 -5.72 19.24
CA LEU A 32 16.07 -6.63 20.12
C LEU A 32 17.42 -7.05 19.51
N THR A 33 17.98 -6.27 18.59
CA THR A 33 19.19 -6.65 17.82
C THR A 33 20.20 -5.50 17.77
N ASP A 34 21.49 -5.84 17.95
CA ASP A 34 22.66 -4.94 17.83
C ASP A 34 23.07 -4.64 16.36
N GLY A 35 22.13 -4.70 15.41
CA GLY A 35 22.40 -4.54 13.97
C GLY A 35 21.47 -3.55 13.28
N GLU A 36 21.94 -2.94 12.19
CA GLU A 36 21.11 -2.09 11.32
C GLU A 36 20.11 -2.96 10.54
N GLN A 37 18.83 -2.64 10.71
CA GLN A 37 17.74 -3.27 9.96
C GLN A 37 16.82 -2.18 9.42
N ILE A 38 16.67 -2.14 8.09
CA ILE A 38 15.85 -1.12 7.41
C ILE A 38 14.39 -1.56 7.43
N VAL A 39 13.52 -0.68 7.93
CA VAL A 39 12.07 -0.90 7.95
C VAL A 39 11.40 0.23 7.17
N TYR A 40 10.69 -0.12 6.11
CA TYR A 40 9.90 0.82 5.33
C TYR A 40 8.49 0.91 5.91
N ARG A 41 8.04 2.14 6.18
CA ARG A 41 6.67 2.43 6.63
C ARG A 41 5.96 3.28 5.60
N ILE A 42 4.93 2.72 4.97
CA ILE A 42 4.14 3.38 3.94
C ILE A 42 2.73 3.58 4.49
N HIS A 43 2.31 4.83 4.64
CA HIS A 43 0.93 5.18 5.02
C HIS A 43 0.09 5.39 3.77
N ILE A 44 -1.04 4.69 3.71
CA ILE A 44 -1.92 4.71 2.54
C ILE A 44 -3.26 5.30 2.96
N GLY A 45 -3.64 6.39 2.30
CA GLY A 45 -5.00 6.92 2.37
C GLY A 45 -5.85 6.27 1.28
N ILE A 46 -6.81 5.43 1.65
CA ILE A 46 -7.83 4.97 0.70
C ILE A 46 -8.95 5.99 0.72
N ILE A 47 -9.20 6.63 -0.42
CA ILE A 47 -10.35 7.51 -0.61
C ILE A 47 -11.48 6.63 -1.15
N PRO A 48 -12.48 6.28 -0.32
CA PRO A 48 -13.61 5.51 -0.79
C PRO A 48 -14.43 6.39 -1.74
N TYR A 49 -14.75 5.86 -2.91
CA TYR A 49 -15.76 6.45 -3.77
C TYR A 49 -17.15 6.26 -3.14
N ASP A 50 -18.03 7.26 -3.30
CA ASP A 50 -19.38 7.23 -2.75
C ASP A 50 -20.10 5.96 -3.21
N GLY A 51 -20.44 5.10 -2.25
CA GLY A 51 -21.06 3.78 -2.46
C GLY A 51 -20.19 2.56 -2.12
N GLN A 52 -18.88 2.71 -1.85
CA GLN A 52 -17.97 1.57 -1.66
C GLN A 52 -17.12 1.59 -0.37
N LYS A 53 -17.49 2.40 0.64
CA LYS A 53 -16.77 2.52 1.93
C LYS A 53 -16.47 1.19 2.62
N GLU A 54 -17.39 0.23 2.58
CA GLU A 54 -17.19 -1.07 3.25
C GLU A 54 -16.22 -2.00 2.49
N SER A 55 -16.05 -1.83 1.18
CA SER A 55 -15.27 -2.75 0.35
C SER A 55 -13.76 -2.64 0.59
N SER A 56 -13.24 -1.44 0.82
CA SER A 56 -11.80 -1.20 0.92
C SER A 56 -11.23 -1.61 2.26
N VAL A 57 -11.97 -1.39 3.36
CA VAL A 57 -11.58 -1.85 4.70
C VAL A 57 -11.67 -3.37 4.76
N ARG A 58 -12.75 -3.98 4.24
CA ARG A 58 -12.85 -5.44 4.14
C ARG A 58 -11.70 -6.06 3.35
N LEU A 59 -11.33 -5.46 2.22
CA LEU A 59 -10.20 -5.91 1.42
C LEU A 59 -8.88 -5.84 2.21
N LEU A 60 -8.60 -4.74 2.91
CA LEU A 60 -7.40 -4.65 3.76
C LEU A 60 -7.44 -5.64 4.95
N THR A 61 -8.63 -5.93 5.49
CA THR A 61 -8.82 -6.95 6.53
C THR A 61 -8.61 -8.36 5.98
N GLU A 62 -9.06 -8.64 4.76
CA GLU A 62 -8.82 -9.91 4.05
C GLU A 62 -7.34 -10.07 3.67
N LEU A 63 -6.68 -8.96 3.31
CA LEU A 63 -5.22 -8.89 3.14
C LEU A 63 -4.47 -9.01 4.49
N GLY A 64 -5.20 -8.91 5.62
CA GLY A 64 -4.70 -8.83 6.99
C GLY A 64 -3.91 -10.04 7.41
N GLY A 65 -2.63 -10.05 7.05
CA GLY A 65 -1.67 -11.08 7.41
C GLY A 65 -0.26 -10.67 7.05
N SER A 66 0.72 -11.36 7.61
CA SER A 66 2.12 -11.25 7.20
C SER A 66 2.28 -11.91 5.83
N ILE A 67 2.78 -11.16 4.85
CA ILE A 67 3.06 -11.68 3.51
C ILE A 67 4.57 -11.72 3.32
N THR A 68 5.08 -12.89 2.96
CA THR A 68 6.49 -13.06 2.58
C THR A 68 6.63 -13.06 1.07
N PHE A 69 7.52 -12.22 0.57
CA PHE A 69 7.86 -12.14 -0.84
C PHE A 69 9.11 -12.97 -1.12
N PRO A 70 9.11 -13.75 -2.22
CA PRO A 70 10.27 -14.56 -2.60
C PRO A 70 11.38 -13.74 -3.26
N ASP A 71 11.11 -12.48 -3.63
CA ASP A 71 11.96 -11.68 -4.51
C ASP A 71 12.41 -10.38 -3.82
N ALA A 72 13.67 -10.00 -4.05
CA ALA A 72 14.26 -8.73 -3.64
C ALA A 72 13.63 -7.52 -4.35
N GLN A 73 12.83 -7.75 -5.41
CA GLN A 73 12.07 -6.71 -6.10
C GLN A 73 11.23 -5.83 -5.16
N VAL A 74 10.72 -6.38 -4.05
CA VAL A 74 9.92 -5.59 -3.10
C VAL A 74 10.75 -4.52 -2.39
N GLN A 75 12.01 -4.81 -2.07
CA GLN A 75 12.90 -3.81 -1.48
C GLN A 75 13.11 -2.63 -2.43
N GLN A 76 13.40 -2.92 -3.71
CA GLN A 76 13.61 -1.90 -4.74
C GLN A 76 12.36 -1.04 -4.96
N LEU A 77 11.17 -1.64 -4.90
CA LEU A 77 9.91 -0.90 -4.98
C LEU A 77 9.71 0.00 -3.75
N CYS A 78 10.00 -0.48 -2.54
CA CYS A 78 9.93 0.32 -1.33
C CYS A 78 10.90 1.51 -1.35
N GLU A 79 12.15 1.29 -1.78
CA GLU A 79 13.16 2.33 -1.98
C GLU A 79 12.66 3.38 -2.97
N LYS A 80 12.24 2.95 -4.16
CA LYS A 80 11.66 3.84 -5.18
C LYS A 80 10.47 4.65 -4.65
N ILE A 81 9.58 4.04 -3.87
CA ILE A 81 8.43 4.76 -3.31
C ILE A 81 8.92 5.85 -2.36
N VAL A 82 9.75 5.50 -1.38
CA VAL A 82 10.17 6.41 -0.30
C VAL A 82 11.09 7.52 -0.81
N ASP A 83 12.03 7.20 -1.70
CA ASP A 83 13.03 8.15 -2.21
C ASP A 83 12.37 9.28 -3.00
N TYR A 84 11.37 8.95 -3.84
CA TYR A 84 10.73 9.93 -4.72
C TYR A 84 9.49 10.59 -4.10
N TRP A 85 8.90 10.05 -3.02
CA TRP A 85 7.65 10.58 -2.46
C TRP A 85 7.82 11.97 -1.83
N HIS A 86 9.01 12.21 -1.26
CA HIS A 86 9.29 13.40 -0.46
C HIS A 86 9.95 14.55 -1.25
N THR A 87 10.29 14.36 -2.53
CA THR A 87 11.07 15.33 -3.31
C THR A 87 10.29 16.61 -3.66
N GLY A 88 8.96 16.54 -3.61
CA GLY A 88 8.08 17.68 -3.96
C GLY A 88 7.87 17.86 -5.47
N ASP A 89 8.62 17.14 -6.30
CA ASP A 89 8.43 17.11 -7.75
C ASP A 89 7.24 16.20 -8.12
N SER A 90 6.42 16.66 -9.07
CA SER A 90 5.21 15.93 -9.48
C SER A 90 5.52 14.67 -10.29
N THR A 91 6.61 14.65 -11.05
CA THR A 91 7.08 13.50 -11.83
C THR A 91 7.62 12.42 -10.91
N ASP A 92 8.40 12.81 -9.91
CA ASP A 92 8.89 11.91 -8.87
C ASP A 92 7.74 11.29 -8.08
N ARG A 93 6.75 12.10 -7.68
CA ARG A 93 5.53 11.57 -7.04
C ARG A 93 4.79 10.57 -7.91
N PHE A 94 4.71 10.81 -9.22
CA PHE A 94 4.14 9.84 -10.16
C PHE A 94 4.96 8.54 -10.19
N ALA A 95 6.29 8.62 -10.16
CA ALA A 95 7.15 7.44 -10.08
C ALA A 95 6.93 6.64 -8.79
N SER A 96 6.76 7.30 -7.64
CA SER A 96 6.37 6.65 -6.38
C SER A 96 5.00 6.00 -6.45
N GLN A 97 4.00 6.67 -7.07
CA GLN A 97 2.67 6.09 -7.26
C GLN A 97 2.72 4.83 -8.14
N ALA A 98 3.48 4.85 -9.23
CA ALA A 98 3.68 3.68 -10.09
C ALA A 98 4.36 2.54 -9.32
N GLY A 99 5.42 2.83 -8.56
CA GLY A 99 6.07 1.83 -7.70
C GLY A 99 5.13 1.23 -6.66
N PHE A 100 4.24 2.06 -6.10
CA PHE A 100 3.22 1.60 -5.16
C PHE A 100 2.16 0.70 -5.82
N GLN A 101 1.73 1.00 -7.05
CA GLN A 101 0.83 0.14 -7.81
C GLN A 101 1.46 -1.22 -8.13
N ASP A 102 2.74 -1.24 -8.51
CA ASP A 102 3.48 -2.49 -8.74
C ASP A 102 3.57 -3.33 -7.45
N LEU A 103 3.78 -2.68 -6.30
CA LEU A 103 3.79 -3.33 -4.99
C LEU A 103 2.42 -3.95 -4.65
N LEU A 104 1.32 -3.21 -4.87
CA LEU A 104 -0.04 -3.72 -4.71
C LEU A 104 -0.33 -4.90 -5.65
N HIS A 105 0.13 -4.85 -6.89
CA HIS A 105 0.00 -5.96 -7.82
C HIS A 105 0.69 -7.23 -7.30
N LEU A 106 1.92 -7.13 -6.77
CA LEU A 106 2.63 -8.27 -6.18
C LEU A 106 1.87 -8.86 -4.97
N LEU A 107 1.28 -7.99 -4.15
CA LEU A 107 0.46 -8.35 -3.00
C LEU A 107 -0.79 -9.14 -3.42
N PHE A 108 -1.57 -8.63 -4.37
CA PHE A 108 -2.78 -9.32 -4.84
C PHE A 108 -2.48 -10.60 -5.61
N LYS A 109 -1.39 -10.60 -6.40
CA LYS A 109 -0.94 -11.78 -7.14
C LYS A 109 -0.64 -12.96 -6.20
N LYS A 110 -0.11 -12.69 -5.01
CA LYS A 110 0.21 -13.71 -4.01
C LYS A 110 -1.04 -14.29 -3.31
N GLN A 111 -2.12 -13.53 -3.23
CA GLN A 111 -3.35 -13.96 -2.55
C GLN A 111 -4.37 -14.63 -3.50
N ASN A 112 -3.98 -14.91 -4.75
CA ASN A 112 -4.86 -15.49 -5.77
C ASN A 112 -6.10 -14.63 -6.08
N GLN A 113 -6.08 -13.34 -5.71
CA GLN A 113 -7.16 -12.36 -5.91
C GLN A 113 -7.01 -11.62 -7.26
N HIS A 114 -6.64 -12.34 -8.33
CA HIS A 114 -6.30 -11.75 -9.63
C HIS A 114 -7.46 -10.96 -10.26
N GLU A 115 -8.70 -11.47 -10.14
CA GLU A 115 -9.89 -10.82 -10.68
C GLU A 115 -10.23 -9.52 -9.94
N ILE A 116 -10.04 -9.50 -8.62
CA ILE A 116 -10.28 -8.31 -7.79
C ILE A 116 -9.24 -7.24 -8.09
N ALA A 117 -7.96 -7.61 -8.25
CA ALA A 117 -6.89 -6.68 -8.58
C ALA A 117 -7.10 -5.97 -9.92
N LEU A 118 -7.53 -6.73 -10.94
CA LEU A 118 -7.73 -6.21 -12.28
C LEU A 118 -8.94 -5.27 -12.36
N GLU A 119 -10.06 -5.63 -11.74
CA GLU A 119 -11.25 -4.76 -11.72
C GLU A 119 -10.98 -3.45 -10.97
N ARG A 120 -10.20 -3.49 -9.88
CA ARG A 120 -9.86 -2.28 -9.13
C ARG A 120 -8.79 -1.41 -9.80
N ALA A 121 -7.80 -2.00 -10.46
CA ALA A 121 -6.86 -1.24 -11.29
C ALA A 121 -7.61 -0.53 -12.44
N ARG A 122 -8.58 -1.22 -13.05
CA ARG A 122 -9.46 -0.66 -14.07
C ARG A 122 -10.29 0.51 -13.53
N GLU A 123 -10.93 0.36 -12.37
CA GLU A 123 -11.67 1.45 -11.71
C GLU A 123 -10.76 2.65 -11.40
N TYR A 124 -9.58 2.41 -10.82
CA TYR A 124 -8.61 3.48 -10.54
C TYR A 124 -8.21 4.24 -11.81
N MET A 125 -7.90 3.53 -12.91
CA MET A 125 -7.54 4.15 -14.18
C MET A 125 -8.70 4.93 -14.81
N LEU A 126 -9.91 4.38 -14.81
CA LEU A 126 -11.09 5.06 -15.34
C LEU A 126 -11.37 6.38 -14.61
N HIS A 127 -11.18 6.42 -13.29
CA HIS A 127 -11.49 7.61 -12.51
C HIS A 127 -10.33 8.61 -12.41
N HIS A 128 -9.08 8.19 -12.57
CA HIS A 128 -7.93 9.10 -12.55
C HIS A 128 -7.58 9.67 -13.94
N LEU A 129 -7.82 8.93 -15.04
CA LEU A 129 -7.64 9.46 -16.40
C LEU A 129 -8.83 10.27 -16.92
N LEU A 130 -10.07 10.00 -16.48
CA LEU A 130 -11.26 10.75 -16.93
C LEU A 130 -11.67 11.90 -15.99
N GLY A 131 -10.90 12.16 -14.93
CA GLY A 131 -11.11 13.29 -14.01
C GLY A 131 -10.73 14.67 -14.56
N TYR A 132 -10.22 14.76 -15.79
CA TYR A 132 -10.04 16.01 -16.51
C TYR A 132 -11.03 16.07 -17.68
N ASN A 133 -12.19 16.68 -17.42
CA ASN A 133 -13.14 17.34 -18.34
C ASN A 133 -14.60 16.99 -18.00
N HIS A 134 -15.29 17.84 -17.23
CA HIS A 134 -16.27 18.78 -17.79
C HIS A 134 -16.80 19.72 -16.69
N GLY A 135 -16.08 20.81 -16.46
CA GLY A 135 -16.72 22.03 -15.95
C GLY A 135 -17.56 22.62 -17.07
N ARG A 136 -18.86 22.32 -17.10
CA ARG A 136 -19.84 23.17 -17.77
C ARG A 136 -20.49 24.02 -16.68
N GLU A 137 -20.03 25.25 -16.55
CA GLU A 137 -20.79 26.29 -15.87
C GLU A 137 -22.15 26.45 -16.56
N PRO A 138 -23.28 26.45 -15.85
CA PRO A 138 -24.50 27.02 -16.39
C PRO A 138 -24.36 28.55 -16.33
N GLY A 139 -24.22 29.16 -17.50
CA GLY A 139 -24.27 30.61 -17.64
C GLY A 139 -25.68 31.15 -17.49
N ARG A 140 -25.74 32.28 -16.76
CA ARG A 140 -26.82 33.28 -16.61
C ARG A 140 -28.08 32.88 -15.87
#